data_AF-A0A9J6G6K5-F1
#
_entry.id   AF-A0A9J6G6K5-F1
#
_cell.length_a   1.000
_cell.length_b   1.000
_cell.length_c   1.000
_cell.angle_alpha   90.00
_cell.angle_beta   90.00
_cell.angle_gamma   90.00
#
_symmetry.space_group_name_H-M   'P 1'
#
loop_
_entity.id
_entity.type
_entity.pdbx_description
1 polymer ?
#
loop_
_entity_poly.entity_id
_entity_poly.type
_entity_poly.pdbx_seq_one_letter_code
_entity_poly.pdbx_strand_id
1 'polypeptide(L)'
;MNSAELKHLDVGATENLKQLPEVGLDTEQEMKTWGPQEKKAFRTGAQAFYIATAKHLLKELPLENNLLTHLRFLNPCLTLGMEETTQSLKYVAACVPHIIKTEQVALLVDEWHSLHCKPAVEGTSSCTTPVDSYWAAALSADSQKYPLLSLLVHVLLPLPHGNADCERGFSKNKRILENRSSLGMTTINGIRQVKSYRKRFSSDPSSVPLSRDLVKAVKNSHKVYSERLQRESEEQERQKRKASSVANQPVAEKQLKLCEERDTLEKRLESSKAMLERAQSLIKAGLAQKNLKDIESGQVLLAEANSSLAENMAKLAATNEKLQKM
;
A
#
# COMPACT_ATOMS: atom_id res chain seq x y z
N MET A 1 33.60 9.55 -16.55
CA MET A 1 33.36 8.58 -15.47
C MET A 1 32.24 7.65 -15.89
N ASN A 2 32.51 6.35 -15.91
CA ASN A 2 31.49 5.32 -16.12
C ASN A 2 30.69 5.10 -14.81
N SER A 3 29.49 4.53 -14.89
CA SER A 3 28.62 4.29 -13.73
C SER A 3 29.29 3.41 -12.65
N ALA A 4 30.11 2.44 -13.08
CA ALA A 4 30.93 1.61 -12.19
C ALA A 4 31.98 2.43 -11.42
N GLU A 5 32.64 3.38 -12.07
CA GLU A 5 33.63 4.26 -11.44
C GLU A 5 32.97 5.23 -10.44
N LEU A 6 31.76 5.68 -10.74
CA LEU A 6 30.96 6.54 -9.87
C LEU A 6 30.55 5.84 -8.56
N LYS A 7 30.22 4.54 -8.62
CA LYS A 7 29.82 3.78 -7.41
C LYS A 7 30.98 3.59 -6.43
N HIS A 8 32.20 3.51 -6.93
CA HIS A 8 33.41 3.36 -6.12
C HIS A 8 34.07 4.69 -5.76
N LEU A 9 33.45 5.82 -6.13
CA LEU A 9 33.96 7.14 -5.80
C LEU A 9 33.98 7.35 -4.28
N ASP A 10 35.19 7.53 -3.72
CA ASP A 10 35.31 7.98 -2.34
C ASP A 10 35.03 9.49 -2.26
N VAL A 11 33.77 9.79 -1.93
CA VAL A 11 33.26 11.15 -1.73
C VAL A 11 33.94 11.86 -0.55
N GLY A 12 34.58 11.12 0.37
CA GLY A 12 35.28 11.68 1.53
C GLY A 12 36.76 12.00 1.28
N ALA A 13 37.33 11.54 0.16
CA ALA A 13 38.73 11.75 -0.15
C ALA A 13 39.00 13.23 -0.47
N THR A 14 40.06 13.80 0.10
CA THR A 14 40.43 15.21 -0.06
C THR A 14 40.74 15.61 -1.49
N GLU A 15 41.16 14.64 -2.32
CA GLU A 15 41.41 14.80 -3.76
C GLU A 15 40.13 15.01 -4.58
N ASN A 16 39.00 14.46 -4.14
CA ASN A 16 37.70 14.55 -4.81
C ASN A 16 36.86 15.74 -4.32
N LEU A 17 37.35 16.47 -3.31
CA LEU A 17 36.67 17.59 -2.70
C LEU A 17 37.17 18.91 -3.32
N LYS A 18 36.22 19.77 -3.72
CA LYS A 18 36.53 21.14 -4.10
C LYS A 18 37.11 21.87 -2.88
N GLN A 19 38.21 22.60 -3.06
CA GLN A 19 38.90 23.32 -1.98
C GLN A 19 37.97 24.31 -1.24
N LEU A 20 36.99 24.88 -1.96
CA LEU A 20 35.94 25.72 -1.41
C LEU A 20 34.59 25.19 -1.89
N PRO A 21 33.64 24.86 -0.99
CA PRO A 21 32.29 24.53 -1.39
C PRO A 21 31.66 25.75 -2.03
N GLU A 22 30.96 25.52 -3.14
CA GLU A 22 30.22 26.55 -3.84
C GLU A 22 28.99 26.93 -3.02
N VAL A 23 28.75 28.23 -2.89
CA VAL A 23 27.65 28.78 -2.12
C VAL A 23 26.94 29.79 -3.01
N GLY A 24 25.60 29.85 -2.94
CA GLY A 24 24.81 30.77 -3.76
C GLY A 24 25.17 32.23 -3.51
N LEU A 25 24.96 33.08 -4.53
CA LEU A 25 25.33 34.51 -4.52
C LEU A 25 24.76 35.26 -3.31
N ASP A 26 23.51 35.03 -2.95
CA ASP A 26 22.84 35.71 -1.82
C ASP A 26 23.52 35.36 -0.49
N THR A 27 23.84 34.08 -0.29
CA THR A 27 24.54 33.61 0.90
C THR A 27 25.98 34.12 0.94
N GLU A 28 26.68 34.23 -0.20
CA GLU A 28 28.01 34.84 -0.23
C GLU A 28 27.99 36.32 0.18
N GLN A 29 26.95 37.07 -0.21
CA GLN A 29 26.77 38.46 0.19
C GLN A 29 26.54 38.58 1.70
N GLU A 30 25.66 37.75 2.25
CA GLU A 30 25.36 37.72 3.69
C GLU A 30 26.60 37.31 4.49
N MET A 31 27.33 36.29 4.02
CA MET A 31 28.58 35.84 4.63
C MET A 31 29.62 36.95 4.75
N LYS A 32 29.62 38.02 3.93
CA LYS A 32 30.60 39.11 4.07
C LYS A 32 30.61 39.72 5.48
N THR A 33 29.43 39.80 6.10
CA THR A 33 29.22 40.37 7.44
C THR A 33 29.70 39.48 8.58
N TRP A 34 29.96 38.20 8.31
CA TRP A 34 30.32 37.21 9.34
C TRP A 34 31.79 37.24 9.71
N GLY A 35 32.08 36.78 10.93
CA GLY A 35 33.45 36.57 11.41
C GLY A 35 34.17 35.44 10.65
N PRO A 36 35.52 35.40 10.67
CA PRO A 36 36.30 34.38 9.96
C PRO A 36 36.02 32.96 10.48
N GLN A 37 35.75 32.78 11.78
CA GLN A 37 35.40 31.48 12.35
C GLN A 37 34.01 30.99 11.89
N GLU A 38 33.03 31.89 11.85
CA GLU A 38 31.66 31.58 11.38
C GLU A 38 31.65 31.18 9.90
N LYS A 39 32.39 31.93 9.06
CA LYS A 39 32.60 31.58 7.64
C LYS A 39 33.17 30.18 7.48
N LYS A 40 34.20 29.84 8.27
CA LYS A 40 34.85 28.53 8.22
C LYS A 40 33.91 27.42 8.70
N ALA A 41 33.17 27.64 9.79
CA ALA A 41 32.20 26.69 10.33
C ALA A 41 31.08 26.40 9.31
N PHE A 42 30.52 27.45 8.70
CA PHE A 42 29.51 27.30 7.66
C PHE A 42 30.01 26.52 6.45
N ARG A 43 31.18 26.87 5.91
CA ARG A 43 31.75 26.15 4.75
C ARG A 43 32.04 24.68 5.09
N THR A 44 32.51 24.40 6.30
CA THR A 44 32.70 23.01 6.77
C THR A 44 31.37 22.25 6.83
N GLY A 45 30.31 22.90 7.35
CA GLY A 45 28.96 22.35 7.37
C GLY A 45 28.40 22.10 5.96
N ALA A 46 28.56 23.05 5.05
CA ALA A 46 28.14 22.91 3.66
C ALA A 46 28.87 21.76 2.95
N GLN A 47 30.18 21.63 3.18
CA GLN A 47 30.97 20.51 2.66
C GLN A 47 30.47 19.17 3.21
N ALA A 48 30.22 19.08 4.52
CA ALA A 48 29.65 17.87 5.14
C ALA A 48 28.26 17.53 4.56
N PHE A 49 27.43 18.54 4.30
CA PHE A 49 26.13 18.36 3.63
C PHE A 49 26.27 17.83 2.21
N TYR A 50 27.19 18.37 1.40
CA TYR A 50 27.44 17.87 0.04
C TYR A 50 27.96 16.43 0.05
N ILE A 51 28.87 16.10 0.97
CA ILE A 51 29.37 14.72 1.14
C ILE A 51 28.22 13.78 1.51
N ALA A 52 27.39 14.15 2.49
CA ALA A 52 26.25 13.34 2.91
C ALA A 52 25.24 13.14 1.77
N THR A 53 24.94 14.21 1.03
CA THR A 53 24.03 14.18 -0.13
C THR A 53 24.58 13.30 -1.24
N ALA A 54 25.86 13.43 -1.59
CA ALA A 54 26.49 12.61 -2.61
C ALA A 54 26.56 11.13 -2.19
N LYS A 55 26.87 10.82 -0.93
CA LYS A 55 26.77 9.44 -0.39
C LYS A 55 25.36 8.88 -0.52
N HIS A 56 24.35 9.68 -0.19
CA HIS A 56 22.95 9.28 -0.35
C HIS A 56 22.58 9.06 -1.83
N LEU A 57 22.98 9.96 -2.73
CA LEU A 57 22.72 9.82 -4.16
C LEU A 57 23.42 8.58 -4.75
N LEU A 58 24.68 8.31 -4.42
CA LEU A 58 25.38 7.09 -4.87
C LEU A 58 24.70 5.81 -4.40
N LYS A 59 24.07 5.84 -3.21
CA LYS A 59 23.31 4.73 -2.65
C LYS A 59 21.96 4.52 -3.35
N GLU A 60 21.22 5.60 -3.59
CA GLU A 60 19.83 5.53 -4.06
C GLU A 60 19.70 5.59 -5.59
N LEU A 61 20.69 6.12 -6.31
CA LEU A 61 20.65 6.19 -7.77
C LEU A 61 20.84 4.79 -8.37
N PRO A 62 20.03 4.41 -9.37
CA PRO A 62 20.10 3.11 -10.03
C PRO A 62 21.27 3.05 -11.04
N LEU A 63 22.50 3.31 -10.59
CA LEU A 63 23.71 3.41 -11.43
C LEU A 63 24.04 2.08 -12.16
N GLU A 64 23.61 0.95 -11.61
CA GLU A 64 23.80 -0.39 -12.18
C GLU A 64 22.61 -0.86 -13.02
N ASN A 65 21.63 0.01 -13.26
CA ASN A 65 20.47 -0.37 -14.04
C ASN A 65 20.82 -0.44 -15.53
N ASN A 66 21.03 -1.67 -16.00
CA ASN A 66 21.34 -1.98 -17.39
C ASN A 66 20.25 -1.48 -18.36
N LEU A 67 18.97 -1.51 -17.96
CA LEU A 67 17.90 -1.00 -18.82
C LEU A 67 18.08 0.49 -19.09
N LEU A 68 18.29 1.32 -18.05
CA LEU A 68 18.51 2.75 -18.23
C LEU A 68 19.76 3.04 -19.09
N THR A 69 20.79 2.22 -18.94
CA THR A 69 22.01 2.30 -19.77
C THR A 69 21.69 2.02 -21.25
N HIS A 70 20.89 0.99 -21.51
CA HIS A 70 20.47 0.66 -22.88
C HIS A 70 19.41 1.62 -23.45
N LEU A 71 18.72 2.43 -22.64
CA LEU A 71 17.80 3.47 -23.15
C LEU A 71 18.51 4.70 -23.72
N ARG A 72 19.84 4.78 -23.62
CA ARG A 72 20.64 5.91 -24.13
C ARG A 72 20.46 6.16 -25.63
N PHE A 73 20.11 5.14 -26.42
CA PHE A 73 19.83 5.31 -27.86
C PHE A 73 18.64 6.20 -28.16
N LEU A 74 17.75 6.43 -27.18
CA LEU A 74 16.63 7.35 -27.33
C LEU A 74 17.06 8.82 -27.30
N ASN A 75 18.28 9.12 -26.85
CA ASN A 75 18.76 10.49 -26.78
C ASN A 75 19.41 10.91 -28.11
N PRO A 76 18.81 11.85 -28.88
CA PRO A 76 19.36 12.30 -30.15
C PRO A 76 20.70 13.05 -30.02
N CYS A 77 21.05 13.54 -28.82
CA CYS A 77 22.33 14.18 -28.55
C CYS A 77 23.49 13.20 -28.43
N LEU A 78 23.21 11.93 -28.16
CA LEU A 78 24.25 10.93 -27.99
C LEU A 78 24.56 10.30 -29.34
N THR A 79 25.75 10.59 -29.86
CA THR A 79 26.27 9.86 -31.01
C THR A 79 26.73 8.49 -30.55
N LEU A 80 25.91 7.47 -30.78
CA LEU A 80 26.20 6.07 -30.46
C LEU A 80 26.46 5.28 -31.75
N GLY A 81 27.30 4.26 -31.68
CA GLY A 81 27.56 3.39 -32.82
C GLY A 81 26.34 2.55 -33.20
N MET A 82 26.22 2.18 -34.48
CA MET A 82 25.11 1.30 -34.95
C MET A 82 25.11 -0.07 -34.26
N GLU A 83 26.29 -0.61 -33.96
CA GLU A 83 26.42 -1.88 -33.25
C GLU A 83 25.93 -1.76 -31.79
N GLU A 84 26.34 -0.70 -31.09
CA GLU A 84 25.96 -0.43 -29.69
C GLU A 84 24.45 -0.18 -29.56
N THR A 85 23.87 0.61 -30.47
CA THR A 85 22.43 0.89 -30.49
C THR A 85 21.63 -0.36 -30.82
N THR A 86 22.10 -1.20 -31.75
CA THR A 86 21.46 -2.48 -32.08
C THR A 86 21.47 -3.45 -30.90
N GLN A 87 22.59 -3.56 -30.18
CA GLN A 87 22.68 -4.37 -28.97
C GLN A 87 21.71 -3.87 -27.90
N SER A 88 21.65 -2.55 -27.71
CA SER A 88 20.75 -1.91 -26.77
C SER A 88 19.28 -2.11 -27.13
N LEU A 89 18.94 -2.01 -28.41
CA LEU A 89 17.60 -2.25 -28.93
C LEU A 89 17.14 -3.69 -28.68
N LYS A 90 18.02 -4.68 -28.93
CA LYS A 90 17.76 -6.10 -28.64
C LYS A 90 17.57 -6.34 -27.14
N TYR A 91 18.43 -5.75 -26.30
CA TYR A 91 18.31 -5.85 -24.85
C TYR A 91 16.98 -5.28 -24.35
N VAL A 92 16.63 -4.06 -24.78
CA VAL A 92 15.39 -3.41 -24.36
C VAL A 92 14.18 -4.21 -24.83
N ALA A 93 14.16 -4.71 -26.08
CA ALA A 93 13.08 -5.55 -26.58
C ALA A 93 12.91 -6.83 -25.74
N ALA A 94 14.02 -7.45 -25.30
CA ALA A 94 13.96 -8.61 -24.40
C ALA A 94 13.39 -8.28 -23.01
N CYS A 95 13.55 -7.04 -22.53
CA CYS A 95 12.93 -6.57 -21.28
C CYS A 95 11.42 -6.31 -21.43
N VAL A 96 10.89 -6.13 -22.64
CA VAL A 96 9.47 -5.85 -22.90
C VAL A 96 8.81 -6.85 -23.88
N PRO A 97 8.81 -8.16 -23.57
CA PRO A 97 8.32 -9.20 -24.48
C PRO A 97 6.81 -9.12 -24.76
N HIS A 98 6.06 -8.41 -23.92
CA HIS A 98 4.63 -8.17 -24.08
C HIS A 98 4.32 -7.07 -25.11
N ILE A 99 5.31 -6.22 -25.45
CA ILE A 99 5.19 -5.15 -26.44
C ILE A 99 5.76 -5.61 -27.76
N ILE A 100 7.01 -6.11 -27.73
CA ILE A 100 7.72 -6.64 -28.90
C ILE A 100 7.95 -8.12 -28.67
N LYS A 101 7.34 -8.97 -29.50
CA LYS A 101 7.55 -10.42 -29.42
C LYS A 101 8.96 -10.78 -29.86
N THR A 102 9.52 -11.87 -29.33
CA THR A 102 10.87 -12.34 -29.69
C THR A 102 11.07 -12.53 -31.19
N GLU A 103 10.03 -13.01 -31.89
CA GLU A 103 10.00 -13.19 -33.36
C GLU A 103 10.13 -11.87 -34.13
N GLN A 104 9.71 -10.76 -33.54
CA GLN A 104 9.68 -9.43 -34.16
C GLN A 104 10.98 -8.63 -33.93
N VAL A 105 11.89 -9.14 -33.10
CA VAL A 105 13.14 -8.41 -32.76
C VAL A 105 14.02 -8.20 -33.99
N ALA A 106 14.08 -9.17 -34.91
CA ALA A 106 14.83 -9.02 -36.16
C ALA A 106 14.25 -7.89 -37.02
N LEU A 107 12.93 -7.86 -37.19
CA LEU A 107 12.22 -6.81 -37.95
C LEU A 107 12.39 -5.43 -37.32
N LEU A 108 12.36 -5.34 -35.98
CA LEU A 108 12.63 -4.10 -35.24
C LEU A 108 14.05 -3.57 -35.53
N VAL A 109 15.04 -4.46 -35.60
CA VAL A 109 16.42 -4.10 -35.94
C VAL A 109 16.51 -3.61 -37.39
N ASP A 110 15.78 -4.22 -38.32
CA ASP A 110 15.74 -3.77 -39.71
C ASP A 110 15.11 -2.38 -39.84
N GLU A 111 14.01 -2.11 -39.12
CA GLU A 111 13.40 -0.77 -39.04
C GLU A 111 14.38 0.27 -38.49
N TRP A 112 15.16 -0.09 -37.46
CA TRP A 112 16.19 0.78 -36.88
C TRP A 112 17.28 1.14 -37.89
N HIS A 113 17.82 0.15 -38.62
CA HIS A 113 18.82 0.40 -39.66
C HIS A 113 18.24 1.26 -40.79
N SER A 114 17.01 0.96 -41.23
CA SER A 114 16.35 1.74 -42.27
C SER A 114 16.12 3.20 -41.86
N LEU A 115 15.89 3.49 -40.58
CA LEU A 115 15.78 4.86 -40.08
C LEU A 115 17.11 5.61 -40.19
N HIS A 116 18.22 4.96 -39.83
CA HIS A 116 19.56 5.57 -39.84
C HIS A 116 20.15 5.75 -41.24
N CYS A 117 19.63 5.04 -42.24
CA CYS A 117 19.96 5.27 -43.65
C CYS A 117 19.29 6.52 -44.23
N LYS A 118 18.35 7.17 -43.52
CA LYS A 118 17.75 8.42 -43.97
C LYS A 118 18.72 9.59 -43.75
N PRO A 119 18.77 10.56 -44.68
CA PRO A 119 19.49 11.80 -44.42
C PRO A 119 18.90 12.45 -43.16
N ALA A 120 19.77 12.99 -42.31
CA ALA A 120 19.36 13.71 -41.12
C ALA A 120 18.39 14.83 -41.52
N VAL A 121 17.22 14.89 -40.87
CA VAL A 121 16.21 15.92 -41.16
C VAL A 121 16.83 17.27 -40.79
N GLU A 122 17.07 18.12 -41.80
CA GLU A 122 17.60 19.47 -41.61
C GLU A 122 16.76 20.23 -40.56
N GLY A 123 17.40 20.72 -39.49
CA GLY A 123 16.75 21.45 -38.40
C GLY A 123 16.37 20.63 -37.16
N THR A 124 16.57 19.31 -37.14
CA THR A 124 16.27 18.45 -35.96
C THR A 124 17.48 18.12 -35.08
N SER A 125 18.66 18.59 -35.46
CA SER A 125 19.96 18.22 -34.88
C SER A 125 20.47 19.20 -33.82
N SER A 126 19.58 19.85 -33.07
CA SER A 126 19.98 20.63 -31.91
C SER A 126 19.68 19.87 -30.62
N CYS A 127 20.66 19.81 -29.72
CA CYS A 127 20.47 19.37 -28.33
C CYS A 127 19.49 20.23 -27.51
N THR A 128 18.81 21.16 -28.16
CA THR A 128 17.77 22.01 -27.59
C THR A 128 16.37 21.50 -27.92
N THR A 129 16.21 20.55 -28.84
CA THR A 129 14.89 19.99 -29.19
C THR A 129 14.49 18.95 -28.16
N PRO A 130 13.26 19.02 -27.61
CA PRO A 130 12.73 17.98 -26.73
C PRO A 130 12.76 16.59 -27.41
N VAL A 131 13.16 15.57 -26.65
CA VAL A 131 13.35 14.20 -27.16
C VAL A 131 12.06 13.63 -27.77
N ASP A 132 10.92 13.91 -27.15
CA ASP A 132 9.59 13.54 -27.67
C ASP A 132 9.30 14.17 -29.04
N SER A 133 9.64 15.44 -29.21
CA SER A 133 9.46 16.17 -30.47
C SER A 133 10.39 15.64 -31.56
N TYR A 134 11.62 15.26 -31.21
CA TYR A 134 12.55 14.61 -32.13
C TYR A 134 11.98 13.28 -32.65
N TRP A 135 11.56 12.39 -31.76
CA TRP A 135 11.02 11.08 -32.16
C TRP A 135 9.70 11.21 -32.91
N ALA A 136 8.85 12.18 -32.53
CA ALA A 136 7.65 12.51 -33.29
C ALA A 136 8.01 12.92 -34.72
N ALA A 137 8.99 13.80 -34.92
CA ALA A 137 9.43 14.20 -36.25
C ALA A 137 10.05 13.02 -37.04
N ALA A 138 10.94 12.24 -36.42
CA ALA A 138 11.62 11.11 -37.04
C ALA A 138 10.67 10.00 -37.51
N LEU A 139 9.55 9.81 -36.79
CA LEU A 139 8.57 8.76 -37.05
C LEU A 139 7.30 9.27 -37.78
N SER A 140 7.02 10.58 -37.76
CA SER A 140 5.77 11.15 -38.32
C SER A 140 5.65 11.06 -39.83
N ALA A 141 6.76 11.11 -40.59
CA ALA A 141 6.72 11.04 -42.04
C ALA A 141 6.34 9.65 -42.58
N ASP A 142 6.43 8.61 -41.75
CA ASP A 142 6.50 7.21 -42.18
C ASP A 142 5.99 6.25 -41.08
N SER A 143 4.92 6.61 -40.36
CA SER A 143 4.39 5.82 -39.23
C SER A 143 3.98 4.39 -39.63
N GLN A 144 3.65 4.17 -40.91
CA GLN A 144 3.38 2.85 -41.47
C GLN A 144 4.65 2.06 -41.83
N LYS A 145 5.79 2.74 -42.00
CA LYS A 145 7.08 2.15 -42.34
C LYS A 145 7.83 1.61 -41.12
N TYR A 146 7.63 2.22 -39.95
CA TYR A 146 8.29 1.85 -38.69
C TYR A 146 7.31 1.49 -37.58
N PRO A 147 6.41 0.51 -37.79
CA PRO A 147 5.37 0.17 -36.81
C PRO A 147 5.94 -0.35 -35.49
N LEU A 148 6.99 -1.17 -35.51
CA LEU A 148 7.56 -1.76 -34.29
C LEU A 148 8.40 -0.73 -33.52
N LEU A 149 9.22 0.03 -34.23
CA LEU A 149 10.06 1.07 -33.63
C LEU A 149 9.20 2.20 -33.04
N SER A 150 8.14 2.61 -33.74
CA SER A 150 7.21 3.63 -33.22
C SER A 150 6.50 3.15 -31.97
N LEU A 151 6.02 1.91 -31.96
CA LEU A 151 5.40 1.32 -30.79
C LEU A 151 6.38 1.29 -29.60
N LEU A 152 7.60 0.82 -29.83
CA LEU A 152 8.61 0.73 -28.79
C LEU A 152 8.95 2.11 -28.21
N VAL A 153 9.29 3.09 -29.06
CA VAL A 153 9.63 4.45 -28.64
C VAL A 153 8.47 5.10 -27.86
N HIS A 154 7.22 4.94 -28.32
CA HIS A 154 6.05 5.49 -27.61
C HIS A 154 5.84 4.90 -26.22
N VAL A 155 6.28 3.67 -25.96
CA VAL A 155 6.18 3.08 -24.62
C VAL A 155 7.37 3.44 -23.74
N LEU A 156 8.56 3.64 -24.32
CA LEU A 156 9.75 3.95 -23.56
C LEU A 156 9.84 5.43 -23.14
N LEU A 157 9.43 6.37 -23.99
CA LEU A 157 9.51 7.81 -23.68
C LEU A 157 8.69 8.25 -22.44
N PRO A 158 7.50 7.69 -22.17
CA PRO A 158 6.73 8.00 -20.96
C PRO A 158 7.29 7.39 -19.67
N LEU A 159 8.37 6.60 -19.72
CA LEU A 159 8.93 6.01 -18.52
C LEU A 159 9.41 7.12 -17.57
N PRO A 160 8.92 7.15 -16.33
CA PRO A 160 9.28 8.18 -15.37
C PRO A 160 10.77 8.06 -15.03
N HIS A 161 11.53 9.11 -15.28
CA HIS A 161 12.97 9.18 -15.02
C HIS A 161 13.30 9.80 -13.64
N GLY A 162 12.29 10.00 -12.79
CA GLY A 162 12.47 10.49 -11.43
C GLY A 162 11.17 10.78 -10.68
N ASN A 163 11.30 11.03 -9.38
CA ASN A 163 10.16 11.31 -8.50
C ASN A 163 9.65 12.75 -8.57
N ALA A 164 10.33 13.63 -9.32
CA ALA A 164 10.00 15.04 -9.40
C ALA A 164 8.56 15.30 -9.87
N ASP A 165 8.02 14.49 -10.78
CA ASP A 165 6.63 14.64 -11.22
C ASP A 165 5.62 14.19 -10.16
N CYS A 166 5.94 13.14 -9.41
CA CYS A 166 5.16 12.71 -8.24
C CYS A 166 5.15 13.80 -7.17
N GLU A 167 6.31 14.40 -6.88
CA GLU A 167 6.47 15.50 -5.92
C GLU A 167 5.74 16.78 -6.35
N ARG A 168 5.87 17.18 -7.62
CA ARG A 168 5.03 18.24 -8.22
C ARG A 168 3.56 17.92 -8.06
N GLY A 169 3.19 16.64 -8.17
CA GLY A 169 1.90 16.12 -7.80
C GLY A 169 1.55 16.43 -6.35
N PHE A 170 2.39 16.05 -5.39
CA PHE A 170 2.13 16.27 -3.96
C PHE A 170 1.95 17.74 -3.59
N SER A 171 2.74 18.64 -4.17
CA SER A 171 2.56 20.09 -3.98
C SER A 171 1.19 20.58 -4.47
N LYS A 172 0.70 20.04 -5.61
CA LYS A 172 -0.67 20.33 -6.07
C LYS A 172 -1.73 19.78 -5.12
N ASN A 173 -1.49 18.62 -4.50
CA ASN A 173 -2.38 18.07 -3.48
C ASN A 173 -2.41 18.94 -2.23
N LYS A 174 -1.26 19.38 -1.75
CA LYS A 174 -1.16 20.28 -0.59
C LYS A 174 -2.08 21.49 -0.79
N ARG A 175 -2.00 22.14 -1.97
CA ARG A 175 -2.87 23.27 -2.33
C ARG A 175 -4.37 22.91 -2.43
N ILE A 176 -4.72 21.67 -2.75
CA ILE A 176 -6.13 21.22 -2.76
C ILE A 176 -6.63 21.00 -1.33
N LEU A 177 -5.77 20.49 -0.44
CA LEU A 177 -6.08 20.23 0.96
C LEU A 177 -5.99 21.45 1.87
N GLU A 178 -5.34 22.53 1.43
CA GLU A 178 -5.34 23.82 2.13
C GLU A 178 -6.78 24.25 2.42
N ASN A 179 -7.14 24.31 3.72
CA ASN A 179 -8.48 24.58 4.24
C ASN A 179 -9.55 23.51 3.94
N ARG A 180 -9.15 22.31 3.49
CA ARG A 180 -10.04 21.21 3.07
C ARG A 180 -9.50 19.83 3.48
N SER A 181 -9.06 19.71 4.73
CA SER A 181 -8.45 18.47 5.27
C SER A 181 -9.41 17.29 5.36
N SER A 182 -10.73 17.53 5.35
CA SER A 182 -11.77 16.49 5.39
C SER A 182 -12.09 15.86 4.02
N LEU A 183 -11.41 16.25 2.94
CA LEU A 183 -11.65 15.66 1.62
C LEU A 183 -11.17 14.21 1.57
N GLY A 184 -12.09 13.31 1.26
CA GLY A 184 -11.76 11.91 0.98
C GLY A 184 -10.90 11.74 -0.27
N MET A 185 -10.18 10.61 -0.33
CA MET A 185 -9.27 10.26 -1.43
C MET A 185 -9.95 10.30 -2.81
N THR A 186 -11.18 9.80 -2.90
CA THR A 186 -11.99 9.79 -4.14
C THR A 186 -12.21 11.20 -4.68
N THR A 187 -12.49 12.16 -3.80
CA THR A 187 -12.71 13.56 -4.18
C THR A 187 -11.42 14.22 -4.64
N ILE A 188 -10.31 13.96 -3.96
CA ILE A 188 -8.98 14.44 -4.36
C ILE A 188 -8.62 13.91 -5.76
N ASN A 189 -8.84 12.61 -5.99
CA ASN A 189 -8.59 11.97 -7.29
C ASN A 189 -9.48 12.57 -8.40
N GLY A 190 -10.76 12.81 -8.12
CA GLY A 190 -11.67 13.47 -9.07
C GLY A 190 -11.21 14.88 -9.44
N ILE A 191 -10.84 15.70 -8.45
CA ILE A 191 -10.31 17.06 -8.69
C ILE A 191 -9.02 17.00 -9.51
N ARG A 192 -8.12 16.06 -9.20
CA ARG A 192 -6.87 15.87 -9.96
C ARG A 192 -7.12 15.52 -11.42
N GLN A 193 -8.03 14.58 -11.69
CA GLN A 193 -8.37 14.18 -13.05
C GLN A 193 -8.89 15.37 -13.85
N VAL A 194 -9.83 16.14 -13.29
CA VAL A 194 -10.38 17.34 -13.94
C VAL A 194 -9.29 18.38 -14.20
N LYS A 195 -8.44 18.69 -13.21
CA LYS A 195 -7.33 19.65 -13.38
C LYS A 195 -6.31 19.18 -14.42
N SER A 196 -6.01 17.89 -14.46
CA SER A 196 -5.07 17.31 -15.44
C SER A 196 -5.66 17.35 -16.85
N TYR A 197 -6.92 16.98 -16.99
CA TYR A 197 -7.63 17.03 -18.26
C TYR A 197 -7.72 18.45 -18.81
N ARG A 198 -8.08 19.43 -17.97
CA ARG A 198 -8.08 20.86 -18.35
C ARG A 198 -6.71 21.36 -18.83
N LYS A 199 -5.61 20.88 -18.25
CA LYS A 199 -4.26 21.29 -18.67
C LYS A 199 -3.91 20.85 -20.09
N ARG A 200 -4.51 19.76 -20.59
CA ARG A 200 -4.33 19.30 -21.98
C ARG A 200 -4.83 20.34 -23.00
N PHE A 201 -5.76 21.19 -22.59
CA PHE A 201 -6.38 22.23 -23.42
C PHE A 201 -5.91 23.63 -23.00
N SER A 202 -4.61 23.78 -22.73
CA SER A 202 -3.99 25.06 -22.34
C SER A 202 -4.63 25.75 -21.13
N SER A 203 -5.33 24.99 -20.28
CA SER A 203 -6.13 25.51 -19.18
C SER A 203 -7.29 26.44 -19.56
N ASP A 204 -7.65 26.54 -20.83
CA ASP A 204 -8.85 27.25 -21.26
C ASP A 204 -10.06 26.31 -21.21
N PRO A 205 -11.11 26.61 -20.43
CA PRO A 205 -12.34 25.80 -20.42
C PRO A 205 -13.05 25.75 -21.77
N SER A 206 -12.92 26.78 -22.61
CA SER A 206 -13.67 26.91 -23.87
C SER A 206 -13.16 25.98 -24.96
N SER A 207 -11.89 25.62 -24.89
CA SER A 207 -11.25 24.68 -25.81
C SER A 207 -11.48 23.20 -25.47
N VAL A 208 -12.18 22.90 -24.36
CA VAL A 208 -12.51 21.53 -23.97
C VAL A 208 -13.68 21.01 -24.83
N PRO A 209 -13.48 19.96 -25.64
CA PRO A 209 -14.55 19.41 -26.46
C PRO A 209 -15.62 18.73 -25.59
N LEU A 210 -16.88 19.16 -25.75
CA LEU A 210 -18.03 18.55 -25.09
C LEU A 210 -18.45 17.28 -25.84
N SER A 211 -17.81 16.15 -25.50
CA SER A 211 -18.18 14.85 -26.07
C SER A 211 -19.56 14.39 -25.56
N ARG A 212 -20.24 13.55 -26.34
CA ARG A 212 -21.52 12.94 -25.92
C ARG A 212 -21.39 12.16 -24.62
N ASP A 213 -20.25 11.52 -24.41
CA ASP A 213 -19.94 10.76 -23.19
C ASP A 213 -19.82 11.68 -21.97
N LEU A 214 -19.19 12.85 -22.12
CA LEU A 214 -19.09 13.83 -21.05
C LEU A 214 -20.48 14.34 -20.64
N VAL A 215 -21.33 14.65 -21.62
CA VAL A 215 -22.72 15.07 -21.37
C VAL A 215 -23.51 13.96 -20.68
N LYS A 216 -23.37 12.70 -21.12
CA LYS A 216 -24.01 11.55 -20.49
C LYS A 216 -23.52 11.33 -19.05
N ALA A 217 -22.22 11.47 -18.81
CA ALA A 217 -21.62 11.34 -17.48
C ALA A 217 -22.15 12.42 -16.52
N VAL A 218 -22.26 13.67 -16.97
CA VAL A 218 -22.84 14.76 -16.17
C VAL A 218 -24.30 14.47 -15.84
N LYS A 219 -25.12 14.08 -16.83
CA LYS A 219 -26.53 13.73 -16.61
C LYS A 219 -26.71 12.58 -15.60
N ASN A 220 -25.80 11.61 -15.62
CA ASN A 220 -25.85 10.45 -14.72
C ASN A 220 -25.15 10.68 -13.37
N SER A 221 -24.45 11.80 -13.17
CA SER A 221 -23.62 12.03 -11.99
C SER A 221 -24.41 11.96 -10.67
N HIS A 222 -25.62 12.53 -10.64
CA HIS A 222 -26.50 12.46 -9.48
C HIS A 222 -26.90 11.01 -9.17
N LYS A 223 -27.31 10.24 -10.19
CA LYS A 223 -27.67 8.82 -10.02
C LYS A 223 -26.51 8.02 -9.43
N VAL A 224 -25.30 8.17 -10.00
CA VAL A 224 -24.09 7.49 -9.51
C VAL A 224 -23.78 7.89 -8.06
N TYR A 225 -23.96 9.16 -7.72
CA TYR A 225 -23.77 9.65 -6.34
C TYR A 225 -24.79 9.04 -5.38
N SER A 226 -26.08 9.04 -5.72
CA SER A 226 -27.14 8.45 -4.89
C SER A 226 -26.92 6.95 -4.67
N GLU A 227 -26.56 6.21 -5.73
CA GLU A 227 -26.25 4.77 -5.64
C GLU A 227 -25.03 4.49 -4.75
N ARG A 228 -24.03 5.40 -4.74
CA ARG A 228 -22.88 5.28 -3.82
C ARG A 228 -23.32 5.48 -2.38
N LEU A 229 -24.12 6.51 -2.11
CA LEU A 229 -24.59 6.82 -0.76
C LEU A 229 -25.45 5.67 -0.20
N GLN A 230 -26.28 5.06 -1.05
CA GLN A 230 -27.07 3.89 -0.68
C GLN A 230 -26.16 2.69 -0.33
N ARG A 231 -25.15 2.40 -1.15
CA ARG A 231 -24.17 1.33 -0.87
C ARG A 231 -23.41 1.57 0.44
N GLU A 232 -22.95 2.79 0.68
CA GLU A 232 -22.27 3.16 1.93
C GLU A 232 -23.19 2.98 3.15
N SER A 233 -24.47 3.35 3.03
CA SER A 233 -25.46 3.15 4.10
C SER A 233 -25.72 1.67 4.37
N GLU A 234 -25.91 0.86 3.32
CA GLU A 234 -26.12 -0.58 3.44
C GLU A 234 -24.91 -1.29 4.05
N GLU A 235 -23.69 -0.86 3.71
CA GLU A 235 -22.45 -1.41 4.27
C GLU A 235 -22.30 -1.05 5.75
N GLN A 236 -22.58 0.19 6.13
CA GLN A 236 -22.60 0.60 7.54
C GLN A 236 -23.63 -0.20 8.35
N GLU A 237 -24.81 -0.45 7.78
CA GLU A 237 -25.83 -1.27 8.45
C GLU A 237 -25.36 -2.72 8.60
N ARG A 238 -24.74 -3.30 7.57
CA ARG A 238 -24.13 -4.65 7.65
C ARG A 238 -23.03 -4.72 8.70
N GLN A 239 -22.17 -3.70 8.80
CA GLN A 239 -21.12 -3.65 9.81
C GLN A 239 -21.69 -3.55 11.22
N LYS A 240 -22.73 -2.74 11.44
CA LYS A 240 -23.44 -2.66 12.73
C LYS A 240 -24.08 -4.00 13.11
N ARG A 241 -24.74 -4.67 12.17
CA ARG A 241 -25.33 -6.02 12.39
C ARG A 241 -24.27 -7.07 12.72
N LYS A 242 -23.10 -7.01 12.07
CA LYS A 242 -21.97 -7.90 12.40
C LYS A 242 -21.43 -7.61 13.80
N ALA A 243 -21.19 -6.34 14.14
CA ALA A 243 -20.70 -5.95 15.46
C ALA A 243 -21.65 -6.36 16.59
N SER A 244 -22.97 -6.21 16.41
CA SER A 244 -23.95 -6.68 17.41
C SER A 244 -24.01 -8.20 17.52
N SER A 245 -23.88 -8.94 16.41
CA SER A 245 -23.85 -10.41 16.45
C SER A 245 -22.61 -10.95 17.19
N VAL A 246 -21.44 -10.32 17.02
CA VAL A 246 -20.20 -10.71 17.69
C VAL A 246 -20.24 -10.34 19.17
N ALA A 247 -20.87 -9.22 19.54
CA ALA A 247 -21.03 -8.83 20.94
C ALA A 247 -21.99 -9.76 21.71
N ASN A 248 -23.01 -10.32 21.04
CA ASN A 248 -24.02 -11.18 21.67
C ASN A 248 -23.62 -12.67 21.74
N GLN A 249 -22.69 -13.13 20.90
CA GLN A 249 -22.17 -14.51 20.94
C GLN A 249 -21.57 -14.93 22.30
N PRO A 250 -20.66 -14.17 22.94
CA PRO A 250 -20.05 -14.59 24.20
C PRO A 250 -21.05 -14.61 25.37
N VAL A 251 -22.10 -13.77 25.32
CA VAL A 251 -23.17 -13.76 26.32
C VAL A 251 -24.05 -15.01 26.17
N ALA A 252 -24.43 -15.35 24.94
CA ALA A 252 -25.24 -16.55 24.65
C ALA A 252 -24.49 -17.85 25.00
N GLU A 253 -23.20 -17.95 24.68
CA GLU A 253 -22.39 -19.13 25.03
C GLU A 253 -22.21 -19.30 26.55
N LYS A 254 -22.05 -18.18 27.28
CA LYS A 254 -21.90 -18.21 28.73
C LYS A 254 -23.22 -18.56 29.44
N GLN A 255 -24.35 -18.09 28.92
CA GLN A 255 -25.68 -18.48 29.40
C GLN A 255 -25.94 -19.98 29.16
N LEU A 256 -25.58 -20.51 27.99
CA LEU A 256 -25.76 -21.94 27.68
C LEU A 256 -24.97 -22.84 28.66
N LYS A 257 -23.70 -22.51 28.92
CA LYS A 257 -22.87 -23.27 29.87
C LYS A 257 -23.42 -23.25 31.31
N LEU A 258 -23.94 -22.10 31.75
CA LEU A 258 -24.57 -21.99 33.08
C LEU A 258 -25.88 -22.79 33.16
N CYS A 259 -26.67 -22.84 32.08
CA CYS A 259 -27.85 -23.70 32.01
C CYS A 259 -27.49 -25.19 32.05
N GLU A 260 -26.47 -25.62 31.30
CA GLU A 260 -25.97 -27.00 31.36
C GLU A 260 -25.46 -27.37 32.76
N GLU A 261 -24.70 -26.47 33.41
CA GLU A 261 -24.20 -26.67 34.77
C GLU A 261 -25.36 -26.81 35.77
N ARG A 262 -26.39 -25.95 35.68
CA ARG A 262 -27.61 -26.04 36.48
C ARG A 262 -28.28 -27.41 36.33
N ASP A 263 -28.51 -27.86 35.09
CA ASP A 263 -29.20 -29.13 34.82
C ASP A 263 -28.41 -30.33 35.38
N THR A 264 -27.07 -30.28 35.34
CA THR A 264 -26.24 -31.33 35.96
C THR A 264 -26.32 -31.31 37.49
N LEU A 265 -26.38 -30.13 38.10
CA LEU A 265 -26.51 -29.98 39.56
C LEU A 265 -27.89 -30.44 40.04
N GLU A 266 -28.96 -30.17 39.29
CA GLU A 266 -30.30 -30.66 39.59
C GLU A 266 -30.37 -32.19 39.57
N LYS A 267 -29.76 -32.84 38.55
CA LYS A 267 -29.65 -34.31 38.51
C LYS A 267 -28.89 -34.88 39.71
N ARG A 268 -27.79 -34.22 40.13
CA ARG A 268 -27.02 -34.64 41.32
C ARG A 268 -27.82 -34.46 42.61
N LEU A 269 -28.57 -33.37 42.72
CA LEU A 269 -29.46 -33.12 43.85
C LEU A 269 -30.51 -34.25 43.96
N GLU A 270 -31.11 -34.63 42.84
CA GLU A 270 -32.10 -35.70 42.81
C GLU A 270 -31.49 -37.05 43.22
N SER A 271 -30.29 -37.37 42.74
CA SER A 271 -29.57 -38.57 43.20
C SER A 271 -29.23 -38.55 44.70
N SER A 272 -28.91 -37.38 45.25
CA SER A 272 -28.61 -37.20 46.68
C SER A 272 -29.86 -37.39 47.55
N LYS A 273 -31.02 -36.91 47.08
CA LYS A 273 -32.32 -37.16 47.73
C LYS A 273 -32.67 -38.65 47.73
N ALA A 274 -32.47 -39.34 46.62
CA ALA A 274 -32.71 -40.78 46.54
C ALA A 274 -31.79 -41.59 47.49
N MET A 275 -30.54 -41.14 47.69
CA MET A 275 -29.63 -41.72 48.69
C MET A 275 -30.12 -41.49 50.11
N LEU A 276 -30.67 -40.31 50.43
CA LEU A 276 -31.29 -40.05 51.74
C LEU A 276 -32.48 -40.96 52.01
N GLU A 277 -33.37 -41.16 51.02
CA GLU A 277 -34.50 -42.08 51.17
C GLU A 277 -34.04 -43.53 51.40
N ARG A 278 -32.98 -43.97 50.70
CA ARG A 278 -32.36 -45.27 50.95
C ARG A 278 -31.75 -45.37 52.34
N ALA A 279 -31.02 -44.36 52.81
CA ALA A 279 -30.44 -44.35 54.15
C ALA A 279 -31.54 -44.42 55.23
N GLN A 280 -32.62 -43.67 55.08
CA GLN A 280 -33.77 -43.70 56.00
C GLN A 280 -34.45 -45.07 56.04
N SER A 281 -34.64 -45.71 54.88
CA SER A 281 -35.25 -47.04 54.80
C SER A 281 -34.36 -48.13 55.43
N LEU A 282 -33.03 -48.07 55.23
CA LEU A 282 -32.07 -48.98 55.86
C LEU A 282 -32.04 -48.84 57.38
N ILE A 283 -32.03 -47.61 57.90
CA ILE A 283 -32.11 -47.36 59.35
C ILE A 283 -33.41 -47.91 59.92
N LYS A 284 -34.55 -47.67 59.25
CA LYS A 284 -35.86 -48.17 59.67
C LYS A 284 -35.93 -49.71 59.66
N ALA A 285 -35.36 -50.35 58.65
CA ALA A 285 -35.30 -51.82 58.55
C ALA A 285 -34.37 -52.42 59.61
N GLY A 286 -33.19 -51.84 59.83
CA GLY A 286 -32.23 -52.26 60.84
C GLY A 286 -32.80 -52.16 62.27
N LEU A 287 -33.56 -51.11 62.56
CA LEU A 287 -34.29 -50.94 63.82
C LEU A 287 -35.36 -52.02 64.02
N ALA A 288 -36.07 -52.42 62.96
CA ALA A 288 -37.09 -53.47 63.03
C ALA A 288 -36.49 -54.88 63.23
N GLN A 289 -35.32 -55.14 62.64
CA GLN A 289 -34.67 -56.46 62.67
C GLN A 289 -33.60 -56.61 63.78
N LYS A 290 -33.37 -55.56 64.58
CA LYS A 290 -32.25 -55.47 65.57
C LYS A 290 -30.87 -55.76 64.97
N ASN A 291 -30.69 -55.45 63.68
CA ASN A 291 -29.42 -55.65 62.98
C ASN A 291 -28.56 -54.38 63.06
N LEU A 292 -27.55 -54.39 63.94
CA LEU A 292 -26.62 -53.27 64.14
C LEU A 292 -25.86 -52.89 62.86
N LYS A 293 -25.55 -53.85 61.98
CA LYS A 293 -24.80 -53.58 60.73
C LYS A 293 -25.57 -52.73 59.73
N ASP A 294 -26.90 -52.91 59.66
CA ASP A 294 -27.76 -52.14 58.75
C ASP A 294 -27.97 -50.71 59.26
N ILE A 295 -27.94 -50.52 60.58
CA ILE A 295 -28.02 -49.20 61.22
C ILE A 295 -26.72 -48.41 60.99
N GLU A 296 -25.55 -49.04 61.19
CA GLU A 296 -24.25 -48.41 60.91
C GLU A 296 -24.10 -48.05 59.43
N SER A 297 -24.46 -48.98 58.53
CA SER A 297 -24.43 -48.74 57.08
C SER A 297 -25.37 -47.60 56.67
N GLY A 298 -26.57 -47.54 57.26
CA GLY A 298 -27.52 -46.45 57.05
C GLY A 298 -27.05 -45.11 57.59
N GLN A 299 -26.36 -45.07 58.75
CA GLN A 299 -25.79 -43.85 59.31
C GLN A 299 -24.64 -43.28 58.46
N VAL A 300 -23.77 -44.14 57.93
CA VAL A 300 -22.68 -43.73 57.01
C VAL A 300 -23.27 -43.13 55.73
N LEU A 301 -24.24 -43.81 55.12
CA LEU A 301 -24.96 -43.30 53.94
C LEU A 301 -25.70 -41.99 54.20
N LEU A 302 -26.25 -41.81 55.39
CA LEU A 302 -26.95 -40.57 55.77
C LEU A 302 -25.99 -39.39 55.92
N ALA A 303 -24.81 -39.60 56.51
CA ALA A 303 -23.79 -38.57 56.64
C ALA A 303 -23.25 -38.14 55.25
N GLU A 304 -22.98 -39.11 54.38
CA GLU A 304 -22.51 -38.86 53.01
C GLU A 304 -23.57 -38.15 52.16
N ALA A 305 -24.83 -38.59 52.23
CA ALA A 305 -25.92 -37.97 51.49
C ALA A 305 -26.21 -36.54 51.97
N ASN A 306 -26.14 -36.27 53.28
CA ASN A 306 -26.31 -34.91 53.82
C ASN A 306 -25.16 -33.97 53.41
N SER A 307 -23.92 -34.45 53.43
CA SER A 307 -22.77 -33.66 52.98
C SER A 307 -22.88 -33.32 51.49
N SER A 308 -23.18 -34.32 50.66
CA SER A 308 -23.37 -34.13 49.21
C SER A 308 -24.55 -33.21 48.88
N LEU A 309 -25.67 -33.33 49.61
CA LEU A 309 -26.84 -32.50 49.40
C LEU A 309 -26.58 -31.03 49.76
N ALA A 310 -25.91 -30.77 50.88
CA ALA A 310 -25.55 -29.41 51.28
C ALA A 310 -24.62 -28.74 50.25
N GLU A 311 -23.62 -29.47 49.74
CA GLU A 311 -22.68 -28.96 48.76
C GLU A 311 -23.34 -28.70 47.40
N ASN A 312 -24.21 -29.60 46.94
CA ASN A 312 -24.93 -29.44 45.66
C ASN A 312 -25.96 -28.29 45.74
N MET A 313 -26.66 -28.11 46.87
CA MET A 313 -27.57 -26.97 47.05
C MET A 313 -26.83 -25.62 47.03
N ALA A 314 -25.68 -25.53 47.69
CA ALA A 314 -24.87 -24.31 47.70
C ALA A 314 -24.37 -23.94 46.29
N LYS A 315 -23.90 -24.94 45.52
CA LYS A 315 -23.48 -24.76 44.13
C LYS A 315 -24.65 -24.34 43.23
N LEU A 316 -25.82 -24.96 43.37
CA LEU A 316 -27.01 -24.62 42.59
C LEU A 316 -27.48 -23.18 42.87
N ALA A 317 -27.48 -22.75 44.13
CA ALA A 317 -27.82 -21.38 44.51
C ALA A 317 -26.86 -20.36 43.86
N ALA A 318 -25.55 -20.62 43.90
CA ALA A 318 -24.55 -19.76 43.29
C ALA A 318 -24.69 -19.68 41.75
N THR A 319 -25.03 -20.79 41.09
CA THR A 319 -25.26 -20.82 39.63
C THR A 319 -26.53 -20.05 39.24
N ASN A 320 -27.61 -20.16 40.03
CA ASN A 320 -28.84 -19.40 39.81
C ASN A 320 -28.65 -17.89 40.01
N GLU A 321 -27.86 -17.49 41.01
CA GLU A 321 -27.53 -16.07 41.22
C GLU A 321 -26.72 -15.50 40.05
N LYS A 322 -25.79 -16.29 39.48
CA LYS A 322 -25.05 -15.90 38.26
C LYS A 322 -25.96 -15.76 37.05
N LEU A 323 -26.97 -16.63 36.90
CA LEU A 323 -27.97 -16.55 35.83
C LEU A 323 -28.89 -15.34 35.97
N GLN A 324 -29.27 -14.95 37.19
CA GLN A 324 -30.12 -13.76 37.42
C GLN A 324 -29.39 -12.42 37.22
N LYS A 325 -28.06 -12.40 37.36
CA LYS A 325 -27.24 -11.20 37.20
C LYS A 325 -26.76 -10.96 35.75
N MET A 326 -27.02 -11.90 34.84
CA MET A 326 -26.68 -11.80 33.41
C MET A 326 -27.89 -11.36 32.58
#